data_AF-A0A7U3YK67-F1
#
_entry.id   AF-A0A7U3YK67-F1
#
_cell.length_a   1.000
_cell.length_b   1.000
_cell.length_c   1.000
_cell.angle_alpha   90.00
_cell.angle_beta   90.00
_cell.angle_gamma   90.00
#
_symmetry.space_group_name_H-M   'P 1'
#
loop_
_entity.id
_entity.type
_entity.pdbx_description
1 polymer ?
#
loop_
_entity_poly.entity_id
_entity_poly.type
_entity_poly.pdbx_seq_one_letter_code
_entity_poly.pdbx_strand_id
1 'polypeptide(L)'
;MRWNRREDCMDDSLPGLILTGASGFVGRNFIKAATGRFRLFCVARRSMEEAGVQPDANLRWIQVDIADQDKLHNLLQRVRDHGGADYVVNLAGYYDFTNQEHPEYTRTNILGTRNMLELAKELRVKRFVFASSQAACPFGPVITEQTAADAPIPYARSKRAGEELLKEYSPWVPGAIIRIAAVFSDWCEYPPLYTLLNNWCSGKWLESRLIAGRGQSALPYVHVHDLVQLLLRVVEKSDELGQLCTFNAGPDGAVSHLELFRIASQFYYNRHLRPLFVNRWLLGPMILGRRLLSRLQGKEPFEQLWMAKYIDQRLVADSSRTRQILGWKPTPRKSITRRLVFLIENMKRNPELWRNWNEAMLRKAADRPHLALHELLCDTLDAARDTVVHALTAQLLSRDAVIAEITAQSLDAEQPQGYASCIRALQAMDRSVADSFFRLLYQLIVTVMRTRNRPMMQQYAHTIAFLPMHAGFANGLASRSLFIIGEYLVQHYRGRPKFQQMTPLADDYISMTIHMAIDRIEDQAELAKLQSPILLEELRRMPPPADNRRLEKVIAQLEDLCNEAIAGQSWTSPLVKE
;
A
#
# COMPACT_ATOMS: atom_id res chain seq x y z
N MET A 1 3.38 36.32 -15.14
CA MET A 1 4.50 35.39 -15.38
C MET A 1 3.94 34.12 -15.99
N ARG A 2 4.41 33.72 -17.18
CA ARG A 2 4.04 32.43 -17.81
C ARG A 2 4.79 31.34 -17.04
N TRP A 3 4.08 30.59 -16.21
CA TRP A 3 4.64 29.48 -15.45
C TRP A 3 4.86 28.28 -16.39
N ASN A 4 6.08 27.76 -16.35
CA ASN A 4 6.58 26.74 -17.28
C ASN A 4 5.92 25.40 -16.94
N ARG A 5 5.15 24.86 -17.88
CA ARG A 5 4.43 23.57 -17.81
C ARG A 5 5.37 22.35 -17.94
N ARG A 6 6.60 22.46 -17.41
CA ARG A 6 7.70 21.48 -17.63
C ARG A 6 7.83 20.43 -16.53
N GLU A 7 7.14 20.56 -15.40
CA GLU A 7 7.28 19.63 -14.26
C GLU A 7 6.39 18.37 -14.39
N ASP A 8 5.50 18.30 -15.39
CA ASP A 8 4.55 17.19 -15.57
C ASP A 8 4.89 16.20 -16.69
N CYS A 9 5.85 16.50 -17.56
CA CYS A 9 6.18 15.60 -18.67
C CYS A 9 7.16 14.51 -18.22
N MET A 10 6.75 13.24 -18.35
CA MET A 10 7.68 12.12 -18.31
C MET A 10 8.56 12.13 -19.57
N ASP A 11 9.68 11.44 -19.53
CA ASP A 11 10.57 11.29 -20.68
C ASP A 11 9.91 10.40 -21.75
N ASP A 12 9.32 11.04 -22.77
CA ASP A 12 8.63 10.38 -23.87
C ASP A 12 9.52 9.48 -24.74
N SER A 13 10.85 9.55 -24.58
CA SER A 13 11.76 8.61 -25.24
C SER A 13 11.78 7.23 -24.56
N LEU A 14 11.33 7.14 -23.30
CA LEU A 14 11.30 5.90 -22.55
C LEU A 14 10.00 5.11 -22.79
N PRO A 15 10.08 3.77 -22.90
CA PRO A 15 8.89 2.94 -23.03
C PRO A 15 8.01 3.02 -21.77
N GLY A 16 6.69 2.96 -21.96
CA GLY A 16 5.73 2.99 -20.87
C GLY A 16 5.50 1.61 -20.25
N LEU A 17 5.45 1.51 -18.92
CA LEU A 17 5.24 0.25 -18.21
C LEU A 17 4.25 0.42 -17.06
N ILE A 18 3.17 -0.34 -17.08
CA ILE A 18 2.21 -0.44 -15.98
C ILE A 18 2.66 -1.54 -15.03
N LEU A 19 2.88 -1.20 -13.76
CA LEU A 19 3.25 -2.14 -12.70
C LEU A 19 2.13 -2.24 -11.69
N THR A 20 1.40 -3.36 -11.65
CA THR A 20 0.44 -3.61 -10.58
C THR A 20 1.12 -4.29 -9.40
N GLY A 21 0.56 -4.12 -8.20
CA GLY A 21 1.20 -4.62 -6.97
C GLY A 21 2.47 -3.84 -6.63
N ALA A 22 2.56 -2.58 -7.10
CA ALA A 22 3.70 -1.69 -6.95
C ALA A 22 4.13 -1.51 -5.47
N SER A 23 3.18 -1.52 -4.54
CA SER A 23 3.42 -1.42 -3.10
C SER A 23 3.86 -2.72 -2.42
N GLY A 24 3.94 -3.83 -3.17
CA GLY A 24 4.29 -5.15 -2.66
C GLY A 24 5.80 -5.37 -2.53
N PHE A 25 6.19 -6.50 -1.93
CA PHE A 25 7.61 -6.85 -1.77
C PHE A 25 8.36 -6.91 -3.11
N VAL A 26 7.83 -7.64 -4.09
CA VAL A 26 8.44 -7.73 -5.44
C VAL A 26 8.30 -6.40 -6.19
N GLY A 27 7.14 -5.76 -6.14
CA GLY A 27 6.87 -4.50 -6.83
C GLY A 27 7.84 -3.37 -6.46
N ARG A 28 8.09 -3.15 -5.16
CA ARG A 28 9.04 -2.12 -4.71
C ARG A 28 10.47 -2.37 -5.17
N ASN A 29 10.90 -3.64 -5.21
CA ASN A 29 12.20 -4.00 -5.75
C ASN A 29 12.25 -3.86 -7.28
N PHE A 30 11.14 -4.11 -7.98
CA PHE A 30 11.03 -3.88 -9.41
C PHE A 30 11.16 -2.39 -9.74
N ILE A 31 10.44 -1.51 -9.04
CA ILE A 31 10.52 -0.05 -9.23
C ILE A 31 11.98 0.43 -9.15
N LYS A 32 12.69 0.03 -8.09
CA LYS A 32 14.10 0.41 -7.90
C LYS A 32 15.01 0.00 -9.06
N ALA A 33 14.77 -1.17 -9.65
CA ALA A 33 15.57 -1.67 -10.78
C ALA A 33 15.13 -1.14 -12.14
N ALA A 34 13.89 -0.64 -12.25
CA ALA A 34 13.28 -0.13 -13.47
C ALA A 34 13.36 1.41 -13.59
N THR A 35 13.68 2.10 -12.50
CA THR A 35 13.82 3.57 -12.45
C THR A 35 14.85 4.04 -13.48
N GLY A 36 14.51 5.09 -14.23
CA GLY A 36 15.34 5.63 -15.32
C GLY A 36 15.35 4.80 -16.62
N ARG A 37 14.61 3.69 -16.68
CA ARG A 37 14.54 2.81 -17.87
C ARG A 37 13.17 2.81 -18.54
N PHE A 38 12.13 3.21 -17.80
CA PHE A 38 10.74 3.19 -18.23
C PHE A 38 10.00 4.40 -17.66
N ARG A 39 8.93 4.82 -18.34
CA ARG A 39 7.86 5.61 -17.73
C ARG A 39 6.98 4.66 -16.93
N LEU A 40 7.10 4.71 -15.60
CA LEU A 40 6.46 3.76 -14.68
C LEU A 40 5.10 4.26 -14.21
N PHE A 41 4.04 3.54 -14.59
CA PHE A 41 2.71 3.71 -14.03
C PHE A 41 2.50 2.69 -12.91
N CYS A 42 2.78 3.11 -11.67
CA CYS A 42 2.76 2.25 -10.49
C CYS A 42 1.34 2.18 -9.89
N VAL A 43 0.72 1.01 -9.99
CA VAL A 43 -0.66 0.75 -9.53
C VAL A 43 -0.65 -0.04 -8.22
N ALA A 44 -1.29 0.52 -7.18
CA ALA A 44 -1.44 -0.12 -5.89
C ALA A 44 -2.63 0.42 -5.08
N ARG A 45 -3.12 -0.35 -4.11
CA ARG A 45 -4.09 0.14 -3.11
C ARG A 45 -3.46 1.02 -2.04
N ARG A 46 -2.15 0.84 -1.75
CA ARG A 46 -1.38 1.68 -0.81
C ARG A 46 -1.00 3.00 -1.46
N SER A 47 -0.81 4.03 -0.66
CA SER A 47 -0.13 5.24 -1.12
C SER A 47 1.35 4.94 -1.38
N MET A 48 2.02 5.83 -2.14
CA MET A 48 3.45 5.72 -2.43
C MET A 48 4.29 5.78 -1.14
N GLU A 49 3.89 6.64 -0.21
CA GLU A 49 4.52 6.80 1.09
C GLU A 49 4.36 5.56 1.96
N GLU A 50 3.15 4.98 2.07
CA GLU A 50 2.92 3.71 2.78
C GLU A 50 3.78 2.57 2.20
N ALA A 51 4.06 2.62 0.90
CA ALA A 51 4.95 1.66 0.26
C ALA A 51 6.44 1.94 0.56
N GLY A 52 6.81 3.14 0.98
CA GLY A 52 8.20 3.57 1.14
C GLY A 52 8.93 3.70 -0.21
N VAL A 53 8.20 4.08 -1.26
CA VAL A 53 8.75 4.34 -2.60
C VAL A 53 9.07 5.83 -2.71
N GLN A 54 10.25 6.14 -3.24
CA GLN A 54 10.66 7.53 -3.45
C GLN A 54 10.05 8.09 -4.74
N PRO A 55 9.65 9.38 -4.78
CA PRO A 55 9.22 10.03 -6.00
C PRO A 55 10.33 10.00 -7.07
N ASP A 56 9.93 9.93 -8.33
CA ASP A 56 10.82 10.00 -9.49
C ASP A 56 10.09 10.68 -10.66
N ALA A 57 10.82 11.43 -11.49
CA ALA A 57 10.25 12.19 -12.60
C ALA A 57 9.49 11.30 -13.60
N ASN A 58 9.97 10.06 -13.81
CA ASN A 58 9.39 9.07 -14.71
C ASN A 58 8.50 8.05 -13.97
N LEU A 59 8.05 8.38 -12.77
CA LEU A 59 7.15 7.55 -11.99
C LEU A 59 5.83 8.29 -11.76
N ARG A 60 4.72 7.62 -12.05
CA ARG A 60 3.37 8.06 -11.70
C ARG A 60 2.74 7.01 -10.80
N TRP A 61 2.39 7.40 -9.58
CA TRP A 61 1.69 6.54 -8.63
C TRP A 61 0.18 6.68 -8.79
N ILE A 62 -0.51 5.57 -9.02
CA ILE A 62 -1.95 5.54 -9.26
C ILE A 62 -2.57 4.63 -8.20
N GLN A 63 -3.16 5.26 -7.19
CA GLN A 63 -3.78 4.54 -6.08
C GLN A 63 -5.17 4.05 -6.45
N VAL A 64 -5.28 2.80 -6.91
CA VAL A 64 -6.52 2.15 -7.37
C VAL A 64 -6.55 0.66 -7.01
N ASP A 65 -7.74 0.11 -6.78
CA ASP A 65 -7.99 -1.33 -6.70
C ASP A 65 -8.24 -1.87 -8.11
N ILE A 66 -7.45 -2.85 -8.56
CA ILE A 66 -7.59 -3.43 -9.90
C ILE A 66 -8.88 -4.22 -10.08
N ALA A 67 -9.58 -4.56 -9.01
CA ALA A 67 -10.90 -5.18 -9.07
C ALA A 67 -12.04 -4.16 -9.30
N ASP A 68 -11.78 -2.86 -9.14
CA ASP A 68 -12.74 -1.79 -9.31
C ASP A 68 -12.73 -1.29 -10.77
N GLN A 69 -13.71 -1.74 -11.56
CA GLN A 69 -13.78 -1.44 -12.99
C GLN A 69 -13.98 0.05 -13.28
N ASP A 70 -14.80 0.74 -12.48
CA ASP A 70 -15.11 2.15 -12.70
C ASP A 70 -13.85 3.01 -12.53
N LYS A 71 -13.05 2.71 -11.50
CA LYS A 71 -11.79 3.43 -11.25
C LYS A 71 -10.69 3.10 -12.27
N LEU A 72 -10.78 2.00 -13.02
CA LEU A 72 -9.81 1.66 -14.06
C LEU A 72 -9.90 2.53 -15.31
N HIS A 73 -11.06 3.17 -15.57
CA HIS A 73 -11.15 4.15 -16.65
C HIS A 73 -10.17 5.32 -16.43
N ASN A 74 -10.05 5.78 -15.18
CA ASN A 74 -9.12 6.84 -14.81
C ASN A 74 -7.66 6.41 -14.99
N LEU A 75 -7.33 5.15 -14.69
CA LEU A 75 -6.00 4.60 -14.95
C LEU A 75 -5.68 4.64 -16.45
N LEU A 76 -6.60 4.17 -17.28
CA LEU A 76 -6.43 4.14 -18.72
C LEU A 76 -6.19 5.54 -19.31
N GLN A 77 -7.00 6.54 -18.91
CA GLN A 77 -6.82 7.91 -19.38
C GLN A 77 -5.47 8.48 -18.95
N ARG A 78 -5.10 8.35 -17.67
CA ARG A 78 -3.80 8.81 -17.17
C ARG A 78 -2.61 8.20 -17.92
N VAL A 79 -2.70 6.93 -18.28
CA VAL A 79 -1.67 6.26 -19.08
C VAL A 79 -1.61 6.85 -20.49
N ARG A 80 -2.77 7.07 -21.13
CA ARG A 80 -2.83 7.69 -22.48
C ARG A 80 -2.30 9.12 -22.49
N ASP A 81 -2.67 9.92 -21.49
CA ASP A 81 -2.23 11.32 -21.34
C ASP A 81 -0.71 11.45 -21.25
N HIS A 82 -0.04 10.41 -20.76
CA HIS A 82 1.42 10.34 -20.67
C HIS A 82 2.03 9.39 -21.71
N GLY A 83 1.45 9.36 -22.92
CA GLY A 83 2.03 8.69 -24.08
C GLY A 83 1.90 7.17 -24.11
N GLY A 84 0.95 6.60 -23.37
CA GLY A 84 0.59 5.18 -23.42
C GLY A 84 1.53 4.25 -22.62
N ALA A 85 1.29 2.95 -22.77
CA ALA A 85 2.15 1.92 -22.19
C ALA A 85 2.46 0.81 -23.21
N ASP A 86 3.71 0.36 -23.21
CA ASP A 86 4.21 -0.74 -24.01
C ASP A 86 4.07 -2.07 -23.27
N TYR A 87 4.10 -2.06 -21.94
CA TYR A 87 4.19 -3.26 -21.13
C TYR A 87 3.28 -3.22 -19.91
N VAL A 88 2.79 -4.39 -19.49
CA VAL A 88 2.16 -4.57 -18.18
C VAL A 88 2.91 -5.65 -17.41
N VAL A 89 3.31 -5.34 -16.18
CA VAL A 89 3.83 -6.31 -15.22
C VAL A 89 2.82 -6.43 -14.08
N ASN A 90 2.02 -7.50 -14.12
CA ASN A 90 0.93 -7.73 -13.19
C ASN A 90 1.42 -8.56 -11.98
N LEU A 91 1.87 -7.88 -10.92
CA LEU A 91 2.30 -8.50 -9.65
C LEU A 91 1.23 -8.45 -8.56
N ALA A 92 0.13 -7.73 -8.79
CA ALA A 92 -0.98 -7.69 -7.85
C ALA A 92 -1.57 -9.08 -7.63
N GLY A 93 -1.77 -9.43 -6.37
CA GLY A 93 -2.43 -10.67 -5.98
C GLY A 93 -2.59 -10.76 -4.48
N TYR A 94 -3.69 -11.37 -4.06
CA TYR A 94 -3.93 -11.84 -2.71
C TYR A 94 -3.34 -13.25 -2.53
N TYR A 95 -2.66 -13.43 -1.41
CA TYR A 95 -2.15 -14.72 -0.97
C TYR A 95 -2.15 -14.77 0.56
N ASP A 96 -2.56 -15.91 1.11
CA ASP A 96 -2.40 -16.22 2.52
C ASP A 96 -1.96 -17.67 2.73
N PHE A 97 -1.56 -17.98 3.96
CA PHE A 97 -1.16 -19.32 4.38
C PHE A 97 -2.27 -20.07 5.15
N THR A 98 -3.51 -19.58 5.10
CA THR A 98 -4.64 -20.23 5.79
C THR A 98 -5.09 -21.49 5.06
N ASN A 99 -4.88 -21.54 3.74
CA ASN A 99 -5.37 -22.59 2.83
C ASN A 99 -6.90 -22.75 2.91
N GLN A 100 -7.60 -21.65 3.19
CA GLN A 100 -9.06 -21.56 3.17
C GLN A 100 -9.51 -20.76 1.95
N GLU A 101 -10.77 -20.92 1.56
CA GLU A 101 -11.36 -20.03 0.56
C GLU A 101 -11.43 -18.60 1.08
N HIS A 102 -11.17 -17.64 0.20
CA HIS A 102 -11.22 -16.22 0.52
C HIS A 102 -11.74 -15.46 -0.70
N PRO A 103 -12.71 -14.52 -0.55
CA PRO A 103 -13.29 -13.78 -1.67
C PRO A 103 -12.24 -13.05 -2.53
N GLU A 104 -11.14 -12.61 -1.91
CA GLU A 104 -10.02 -11.95 -2.61
C GLU A 104 -9.33 -12.85 -3.65
N TYR A 105 -9.38 -14.18 -3.53
CA TYR A 105 -8.86 -15.05 -4.59
C TYR A 105 -9.65 -14.85 -5.89
N THR A 106 -10.96 -14.68 -5.81
CA THR A 106 -11.77 -14.37 -6.99
C THR A 106 -11.69 -12.88 -7.36
N ARG A 107 -11.93 -11.99 -6.39
CA ARG A 107 -12.00 -10.54 -6.61
C ARG A 107 -10.68 -9.96 -7.12
N THR A 108 -9.57 -10.24 -6.43
CA THR A 108 -8.28 -9.63 -6.76
C THR A 108 -7.50 -10.46 -7.78
N ASN A 109 -7.38 -11.78 -7.59
CA ASN A 109 -6.51 -12.57 -8.48
C ASN A 109 -7.15 -12.89 -9.83
N ILE A 110 -8.46 -13.11 -9.89
CA ILE A 110 -9.16 -13.49 -11.14
C ILE A 110 -9.75 -12.25 -11.81
N LEU A 111 -10.70 -11.58 -11.15
CA LEU A 111 -11.37 -10.40 -11.72
C LEU A 111 -10.38 -9.25 -11.95
N GLY A 112 -9.54 -8.94 -10.97
CA GLY A 112 -8.48 -7.93 -11.14
C GLY A 112 -7.53 -8.24 -12.30
N THR A 113 -7.12 -9.50 -12.49
CA THR A 113 -6.29 -9.88 -13.65
C THR A 113 -7.03 -9.73 -14.96
N ARG A 114 -8.30 -10.15 -15.04
CA ARG A 114 -9.15 -9.97 -16.23
C ARG A 114 -9.27 -8.49 -16.60
N ASN A 115 -9.52 -7.62 -15.63
CA ASN A 115 -9.63 -6.18 -15.87
C ASN A 115 -8.32 -5.59 -16.42
N MET A 116 -7.18 -6.00 -15.86
CA MET A 116 -5.86 -5.57 -16.37
C MET A 116 -5.55 -6.10 -17.76
N LEU A 117 -6.06 -7.29 -18.13
CA LEU A 117 -5.93 -7.83 -19.48
C LEU A 117 -6.77 -7.07 -20.51
N GLU A 118 -8.00 -6.66 -20.16
CA GLU A 118 -8.81 -5.79 -21.02
C GLU A 118 -8.13 -4.42 -21.22
N LEU A 119 -7.62 -3.82 -20.15
CA LEU A 119 -6.85 -2.58 -20.25
C LEU A 119 -5.59 -2.76 -21.14
N ALA A 120 -4.88 -3.88 -20.99
CA ALA A 120 -3.72 -4.20 -21.81
C ALA A 120 -4.07 -4.36 -23.30
N LYS A 121 -5.23 -4.95 -23.59
CA LYS A 121 -5.78 -5.08 -24.95
C LYS A 121 -6.14 -3.73 -25.54
N GLU A 122 -6.78 -2.85 -24.77
CA GLU A 122 -7.11 -1.49 -25.19
C GLU A 122 -5.87 -0.63 -25.48
N LEU A 123 -4.82 -0.78 -24.68
CA LEU A 123 -3.54 -0.11 -24.88
C LEU A 123 -2.66 -0.76 -25.95
N ARG A 124 -3.02 -1.95 -26.44
CA ARG A 124 -2.25 -2.76 -27.40
C ARG A 124 -0.81 -2.97 -26.95
N VAL A 125 -0.64 -3.36 -25.68
CA VAL A 125 0.70 -3.56 -25.11
C VAL A 125 1.46 -4.66 -25.84
N LYS A 126 2.78 -4.50 -25.94
CA LYS A 126 3.72 -5.47 -26.54
C LYS A 126 3.88 -6.73 -25.68
N ARG A 127 3.69 -6.61 -24.36
CA ARG A 127 3.74 -7.76 -23.44
C ARG A 127 2.97 -7.53 -22.16
N PHE A 128 2.20 -8.54 -21.77
CA PHE A 128 1.62 -8.69 -20.44
C PHE A 128 2.35 -9.79 -19.66
N VAL A 129 3.00 -9.43 -18.56
CA VAL A 129 3.72 -10.35 -17.67
C VAL A 129 2.83 -10.67 -16.46
N PHE A 130 2.41 -11.93 -16.33
CA PHE A 130 1.58 -12.42 -15.25
C PHE A 130 2.40 -13.15 -14.18
N ALA A 131 2.31 -12.69 -12.92
CA ALA A 131 2.93 -13.38 -11.79
C ALA A 131 2.10 -14.60 -11.34
N SER A 132 2.46 -15.77 -11.84
CA SER A 132 2.01 -17.08 -11.33
C SER A 132 2.96 -17.60 -10.23
N SER A 133 2.78 -18.85 -9.81
CA SER A 133 3.54 -19.48 -8.71
C SER A 133 3.89 -20.92 -9.03
N GLN A 134 5.10 -21.35 -8.67
CA GLN A 134 5.46 -22.77 -8.71
C GLN A 134 4.65 -23.60 -7.71
N ALA A 135 4.16 -22.98 -6.63
CA ALA A 135 3.24 -23.64 -5.69
C ALA A 135 1.84 -23.90 -6.26
N ALA A 136 1.56 -23.43 -7.49
CA ALA A 136 0.35 -23.82 -8.21
C ALA A 136 0.48 -25.21 -8.87
N CYS A 137 1.70 -25.75 -8.97
CA CYS A 137 1.97 -27.08 -9.52
C CYS A 137 2.02 -28.14 -8.39
N PRO A 138 1.80 -29.43 -8.70
CA PRO A 138 1.80 -30.49 -7.71
C PRO A 138 3.21 -30.76 -7.16
N PHE A 139 3.26 -31.18 -5.88
CA PHE A 139 4.50 -31.67 -5.24
C PHE A 139 4.82 -33.10 -5.69
N GLY A 140 6.10 -33.47 -5.72
CA GLY A 140 6.57 -34.80 -6.12
C GLY A 140 7.37 -34.78 -7.43
N PRO A 141 6.72 -34.59 -8.61
CA PRO A 141 7.44 -34.54 -9.88
C PRO A 141 8.29 -33.27 -10.00
N VAL A 142 9.26 -33.30 -10.91
CA VAL A 142 10.01 -32.10 -11.30
C VAL A 142 9.09 -31.21 -12.14
N ILE A 143 8.92 -29.97 -11.70
CA ILE A 143 8.10 -28.97 -12.36
C ILE A 143 8.88 -28.34 -13.50
N THR A 144 8.34 -28.46 -14.71
CA THR A 144 8.79 -27.73 -15.90
C THR A 144 7.74 -26.72 -16.31
N GLU A 145 8.03 -25.90 -17.31
CA GLU A 145 7.06 -24.95 -17.86
C GLU A 145 5.86 -25.62 -18.56
N GLN A 146 5.91 -26.95 -18.75
CA GLN A 146 4.81 -27.75 -19.32
C GLN A 146 3.94 -28.41 -18.25
N THR A 147 4.38 -28.42 -16.98
CA THR A 147 3.60 -28.99 -15.88
C THR A 147 2.30 -28.23 -15.70
N ALA A 148 1.19 -28.93 -15.44
CA ALA A 148 -0.09 -28.31 -15.16
C ALA A 148 -0.08 -27.61 -13.79
N ALA A 149 -0.70 -26.43 -13.70
CA ALA A 149 -0.89 -25.70 -12.45
C ALA A 149 -2.16 -26.19 -11.72
N ASP A 150 -2.21 -27.47 -11.35
CA ASP A 150 -3.42 -28.14 -10.84
C ASP A 150 -3.36 -28.53 -9.35
N ALA A 151 -2.49 -27.89 -8.56
CA ALA A 151 -2.44 -28.15 -7.12
C ALA A 151 -3.79 -27.84 -6.45
N PRO A 152 -4.28 -28.70 -5.53
CA PRO A 152 -5.65 -28.63 -5.00
C PRO A 152 -5.85 -27.59 -3.89
N ILE A 153 -5.09 -26.48 -3.91
CA ILE A 153 -5.18 -25.41 -2.91
C ILE A 153 -5.87 -24.16 -3.50
N PRO A 154 -6.67 -23.40 -2.72
CA PRO A 154 -7.41 -22.23 -3.22
C PRO A 154 -6.54 -21.22 -3.96
N TYR A 155 -5.36 -20.90 -3.41
CA TYR A 155 -4.41 -20.01 -4.06
C TYR A 155 -3.94 -20.52 -5.43
N ALA A 156 -3.62 -21.82 -5.54
CA ALA A 156 -3.21 -22.45 -6.79
C ALA A 156 -4.30 -22.38 -7.85
N ARG A 157 -5.56 -22.65 -7.47
CA ARG A 157 -6.72 -22.47 -8.36
C ARG A 157 -6.82 -21.04 -8.89
N SER A 158 -6.61 -20.04 -8.03
CA SER A 158 -6.65 -18.63 -8.46
C SER A 158 -5.51 -18.28 -9.44
N LYS A 159 -4.30 -18.84 -9.26
CA LYS A 159 -3.18 -18.63 -10.18
C LYS A 159 -3.38 -19.36 -11.49
N ARG A 160 -3.91 -20.59 -11.46
CA ARG A 160 -4.32 -21.35 -12.64
C ARG A 160 -5.36 -20.58 -13.47
N ALA A 161 -6.40 -20.05 -12.83
CA ALA A 161 -7.40 -19.25 -13.51
C ALA A 161 -6.76 -18.02 -14.21
N GLY A 162 -5.76 -17.38 -13.60
CA GLY A 162 -4.99 -16.31 -14.24
C GLY A 162 -4.14 -16.78 -15.44
N GLU A 163 -3.53 -17.98 -15.37
CA GLU A 163 -2.84 -18.60 -16.51
C GLU A 163 -3.80 -18.89 -17.66
N GLU A 164 -5.00 -19.39 -17.36
CA GLU A 164 -6.07 -19.67 -18.32
C GLU A 164 -6.62 -18.38 -18.95
N LEU A 165 -6.82 -17.31 -18.17
CA LEU A 165 -7.18 -15.98 -18.67
C LEU A 165 -6.12 -15.46 -19.64
N LEU A 166 -4.83 -15.57 -19.31
CA LEU A 166 -3.79 -15.09 -20.23
C LEU A 166 -3.78 -15.88 -21.54
N LYS A 167 -4.08 -17.18 -21.48
CA LYS A 167 -4.23 -18.02 -22.68
C LYS A 167 -5.44 -17.59 -23.52
N GLU A 168 -6.58 -17.32 -22.89
CA GLU A 168 -7.79 -16.79 -23.54
C GLU A 168 -7.49 -15.46 -24.26
N TYR A 169 -6.74 -14.56 -23.63
CA TYR A 169 -6.42 -13.23 -24.18
C TYR A 169 -5.24 -13.22 -25.14
N SER A 170 -4.49 -14.32 -25.23
CA SER A 170 -3.28 -14.40 -26.07
C SER A 170 -3.47 -14.02 -27.53
N PRO A 171 -4.64 -14.18 -28.20
CA PRO A 171 -4.81 -13.66 -29.57
C PRO A 171 -4.73 -12.14 -29.69
N TRP A 172 -5.00 -11.39 -28.61
CA TRP A 172 -4.99 -9.92 -28.61
C TRP A 172 -3.83 -9.31 -27.81
N VAL A 173 -3.35 -10.02 -26.79
CA VAL A 173 -2.32 -9.52 -25.87
C VAL A 173 -1.21 -10.56 -25.76
N PRO A 174 0.00 -10.30 -26.27
CA PRO A 174 1.13 -11.19 -26.06
C PRO A 174 1.42 -11.34 -24.56
N GLY A 175 1.49 -12.59 -24.08
CA GLY A 175 1.51 -12.91 -22.65
C GLY A 175 2.74 -13.71 -22.21
N ALA A 176 3.26 -13.41 -21.02
CA ALA A 176 4.27 -14.21 -20.34
C ALA A 176 3.79 -14.64 -18.95
N ILE A 177 3.65 -15.94 -18.73
CA ILE A 177 3.35 -16.55 -17.43
C ILE A 177 4.66 -16.77 -16.69
N ILE A 178 4.84 -16.14 -15.54
CA ILE A 178 6.04 -16.31 -14.70
C ILE A 178 5.65 -17.11 -13.47
N ARG A 179 6.05 -18.38 -13.38
CA ARG A 179 5.84 -19.23 -12.20
C ARG A 179 6.96 -19.00 -11.21
N ILE A 180 6.68 -18.19 -10.19
CA ILE A 180 7.68 -17.71 -9.24
C ILE A 180 7.93 -18.74 -8.14
N ALA A 181 9.21 -18.99 -7.82
CA ALA A 181 9.66 -19.80 -6.69
C ALA A 181 9.41 -19.09 -5.33
N ALA A 182 9.85 -19.68 -4.21
CA ALA A 182 9.79 -18.99 -2.92
C ALA A 182 10.73 -17.77 -2.93
N VAL A 183 10.15 -16.56 -2.98
CA VAL A 183 10.91 -15.31 -3.07
C VAL A 183 11.39 -14.91 -1.69
N PHE A 184 12.68 -14.63 -1.56
CA PHE A 184 13.27 -14.12 -0.32
C PHE A 184 14.25 -12.97 -0.57
N SER A 185 14.63 -12.27 0.49
CA SER A 185 15.73 -11.30 0.50
C SER A 185 16.71 -11.60 1.62
N ASP A 186 17.74 -10.77 1.76
CA ASP A 186 18.62 -10.79 2.93
C ASP A 186 17.91 -10.48 4.25
N TRP A 187 16.70 -9.93 4.17
CA TRP A 187 15.79 -9.69 5.28
C TRP A 187 14.76 -10.81 5.49
N CYS A 188 14.98 -11.96 4.83
CA CYS A 188 14.06 -13.09 4.70
C CYS A 188 12.82 -12.73 3.88
N GLU A 189 11.90 -11.95 4.45
CA GLU A 189 10.67 -11.46 3.79
C GLU A 189 9.80 -12.60 3.19
N TYR A 190 10.00 -13.83 3.66
CA TYR A 190 9.26 -15.02 3.28
C TYR A 190 8.74 -15.73 4.54
N PRO A 191 7.43 -15.65 4.84
CA PRO A 191 6.92 -16.07 6.14
C PRO A 191 7.23 -17.51 6.57
N PRO A 192 7.13 -18.54 5.70
CA PRO A 192 7.52 -19.91 6.08
C PRO A 192 8.99 -20.02 6.49
N LEU A 193 9.90 -19.39 5.75
CA LEU A 193 11.34 -19.40 6.08
C LEU A 193 11.61 -18.62 7.37
N TYR A 194 10.93 -17.49 7.57
CA TYR A 194 11.04 -16.72 8.81
C TYR A 194 10.62 -17.56 10.02
N THR A 195 9.48 -18.25 9.97
CA THR A 195 9.02 -19.11 11.09
C THR A 195 10.02 -20.23 11.39
N LEU A 196 10.58 -20.88 10.36
CA LEU A 196 11.61 -21.91 10.54
C LEU A 196 12.86 -21.33 11.21
N LEU A 197 13.40 -20.23 10.70
CA LEU A 197 14.59 -19.58 11.25
C LEU A 197 14.37 -19.08 12.68
N ASN A 198 13.21 -18.49 12.98
CA ASN A 198 12.86 -18.01 14.31
C ASN A 198 12.78 -19.16 15.33
N ASN A 199 12.23 -20.31 14.95
CA ASN A 199 12.19 -21.49 15.82
C ASN A 199 13.61 -22.08 16.03
N TRP A 200 14.35 -22.28 14.93
CA TRP A 200 15.69 -22.87 14.96
C TRP A 200 16.74 -22.00 15.65
N CYS A 201 16.59 -20.68 15.59
CA CYS A 201 17.51 -19.72 16.19
C CYS A 201 16.97 -19.09 17.48
N SER A 202 15.96 -19.71 18.10
CA SER A 202 15.29 -19.20 19.32
C SER A 202 16.18 -19.20 20.58
N GLY A 203 17.32 -19.91 20.55
CA GLY A 203 18.17 -20.13 21.73
C GLY A 203 17.64 -21.20 22.70
N LYS A 204 16.37 -21.59 22.61
CA LYS A 204 15.76 -22.62 23.46
C LYS A 204 16.17 -24.01 23.00
N TRP A 205 16.59 -24.88 23.92
CA TRP A 205 17.20 -26.17 23.57
C TRP A 205 16.30 -27.07 22.70
N LEU A 206 15.03 -27.24 23.09
CA LEU A 206 14.05 -28.04 22.35
C LEU A 206 13.72 -27.39 21.00
N GLU A 207 13.15 -26.18 21.01
CA GLU A 207 12.67 -25.48 19.80
C GLU A 207 13.77 -25.35 18.73
N SER A 208 15.01 -25.05 19.13
CA SER A 208 16.15 -24.91 18.22
C SER A 208 16.58 -26.19 17.52
N ARG A 209 16.01 -27.36 17.88
CA ARG A 209 16.36 -28.66 17.30
C ARG A 209 15.20 -29.33 16.57
N LEU A 210 13.97 -28.85 16.72
CA LEU A 210 12.80 -29.52 16.14
C LEU A 210 12.78 -29.37 14.63
N ILE A 211 12.66 -30.50 13.94
CA ILE A 211 12.38 -30.58 12.50
C ILE A 211 11.17 -31.48 12.30
N ALA A 212 10.18 -30.99 11.56
CA ALA A 212 9.02 -31.77 11.16
C ALA A 212 9.40 -32.88 10.18
N GLY A 213 8.90 -34.11 10.41
CA GLY A 213 9.21 -35.27 9.58
C GLY A 213 10.69 -35.62 9.60
N ARG A 214 11.24 -35.97 8.44
CA ARG A 214 12.68 -36.23 8.22
C ARG A 214 13.42 -34.99 7.71
N GLY A 215 12.76 -33.84 7.68
CA GLY A 215 13.31 -32.59 7.15
C GLY A 215 13.49 -32.59 5.63
N GLN A 216 12.80 -33.49 4.92
CA GLN A 216 12.90 -33.62 3.46
C GLN A 216 12.02 -32.64 2.70
N SER A 217 11.15 -31.90 3.41
CA SER A 217 10.37 -30.80 2.82
C SER A 217 11.32 -29.83 2.12
N ALA A 218 11.12 -29.63 0.82
CA ALA A 218 12.04 -28.85 -0.01
C ALA A 218 11.29 -27.94 -0.96
N LEU A 219 11.82 -26.72 -1.13
CA LEU A 219 11.28 -25.69 -2.03
C LEU A 219 12.42 -25.08 -2.85
N PRO A 220 12.15 -24.63 -4.08
CA PRO A 220 13.04 -23.72 -4.79
C PRO A 220 12.94 -22.33 -4.18
N TYR A 221 14.09 -21.67 -3.98
CA TYR A 221 14.17 -20.32 -3.44
C TYR A 221 14.83 -19.38 -4.45
N VAL A 222 14.20 -18.24 -4.72
CA VAL A 222 14.74 -17.21 -5.60
C VAL A 222 14.93 -15.91 -4.84
N HIS A 223 16.11 -15.31 -4.98
CA HIS A 223 16.34 -14.00 -4.38
C HIS A 223 15.58 -12.92 -5.16
N VAL A 224 14.94 -11.98 -4.47
CA VAL A 224 14.09 -10.94 -5.07
C VAL A 224 14.79 -10.16 -6.18
N HIS A 225 16.09 -9.91 -6.04
CA HIS A 225 16.86 -9.21 -7.08
C HIS A 225 16.99 -10.04 -8.36
N ASP A 226 17.19 -11.36 -8.24
CA ASP A 226 17.29 -12.22 -9.43
C ASP A 226 15.93 -12.38 -10.12
N LEU A 227 14.85 -12.44 -9.33
CA LEU A 227 13.48 -12.42 -9.85
C LEU A 227 13.21 -11.12 -10.63
N VAL A 228 13.55 -9.95 -10.07
CA VAL A 228 13.35 -8.66 -10.75
C VAL A 228 14.14 -8.59 -12.05
N GLN A 229 15.37 -9.08 -12.08
CA GLN A 229 16.16 -9.16 -13.30
C GLN A 229 15.52 -10.10 -14.34
N LEU A 230 14.89 -11.21 -13.92
CA LEU A 230 14.12 -12.07 -14.82
C LEU A 230 12.94 -11.31 -15.42
N LEU A 231 12.15 -10.61 -14.60
CA LEU A 231 10.98 -9.86 -15.06
C LEU A 231 11.38 -8.77 -16.07
N LEU A 232 12.44 -8.02 -15.78
CA LEU A 232 12.99 -7.02 -16.70
C LEU A 232 13.46 -7.67 -18.01
N ARG A 233 14.13 -8.82 -17.93
CA ARG A 233 14.59 -9.55 -19.11
C ARG A 233 13.45 -10.03 -20.00
N VAL A 234 12.33 -10.43 -19.42
CA VAL A 234 11.11 -10.79 -20.17
C VAL A 234 10.54 -9.58 -20.91
N VAL A 235 10.55 -8.41 -20.28
CA VAL A 235 10.11 -7.15 -20.89
C VAL A 235 11.05 -6.74 -22.03
N GLU A 236 12.37 -6.75 -21.80
CA GLU A 236 13.39 -6.40 -22.79
C GLU A 236 13.35 -7.30 -24.03
N LYS A 237 13.12 -8.61 -23.84
CA LYS A 237 13.06 -9.58 -24.92
C LYS A 237 11.65 -9.76 -25.50
N SER A 238 10.74 -8.80 -25.29
CA SER A 238 9.34 -8.97 -25.69
C SER A 238 9.22 -9.31 -27.18
N ASP A 239 9.94 -8.63 -28.05
CA ASP A 239 9.87 -8.81 -29.51
C ASP A 239 10.42 -10.17 -29.99
N GLU A 240 11.27 -10.83 -29.19
CA GLU A 240 11.85 -12.15 -29.49
C GLU A 240 10.98 -13.33 -29.01
N LEU A 241 10.03 -13.04 -28.12
CA LEU A 241 9.25 -14.04 -27.41
C LEU A 241 7.93 -14.30 -28.13
N GLY A 242 7.52 -15.57 -28.19
CA GLY A 242 6.26 -15.97 -28.82
C GLY A 242 5.01 -15.37 -28.15
N GLN A 243 3.87 -15.54 -28.80
CA GLN A 243 2.60 -14.93 -28.38
C GLN A 243 2.19 -15.27 -26.94
N LEU A 244 2.43 -16.52 -26.52
CA LEU A 244 2.24 -16.96 -25.14
C LEU A 244 3.44 -17.80 -24.72
N CYS A 245 4.11 -17.41 -23.65
CA CYS A 245 5.22 -18.16 -23.09
C CYS A 245 5.06 -18.36 -21.58
N THR A 246 5.55 -19.49 -21.08
CA THR A 246 5.61 -19.80 -19.65
C THR A 246 7.07 -19.95 -19.23
N PHE A 247 7.43 -19.40 -18.07
CA PHE A 247 8.77 -19.44 -17.50
C PHE A 247 8.73 -19.81 -16.01
N ASN A 248 9.64 -20.70 -15.60
CA ASN A 248 9.91 -20.97 -14.20
C ASN A 248 10.94 -19.96 -13.67
N ALA A 249 10.54 -19.14 -12.69
CA ALA A 249 11.40 -18.14 -12.08
C ALA A 249 11.99 -18.65 -10.77
N GLY A 250 13.02 -19.48 -10.90
CA GLY A 250 13.79 -20.03 -9.78
C GLY A 250 15.08 -20.71 -10.22
N PRO A 251 15.91 -21.17 -9.27
CA PRO A 251 16.98 -22.10 -9.56
C PRO A 251 16.43 -23.49 -9.89
N ASP A 252 17.26 -24.32 -10.51
CA ASP A 252 16.96 -25.74 -10.61
C ASP A 252 17.06 -26.41 -9.25
N GLY A 253 16.25 -27.45 -9.06
CA GLY A 253 16.26 -28.22 -7.84
C GLY A 253 15.38 -27.59 -6.76
N ALA A 254 15.74 -27.89 -5.51
CA ALA A 254 15.08 -27.42 -4.31
C ALA A 254 16.04 -27.51 -3.13
N VAL A 255 15.83 -26.69 -2.11
CA VAL A 255 16.61 -26.74 -0.86
C VAL A 255 15.72 -27.28 0.25
N SER A 256 16.22 -28.30 0.95
CA SER A 256 15.46 -29.00 1.99
C SER A 256 15.50 -28.27 3.34
N HIS A 257 14.50 -28.47 4.19
CA HIS A 257 14.49 -27.95 5.56
C HIS A 257 15.69 -28.45 6.37
N LEU A 258 16.09 -29.71 6.19
CA LEU A 258 17.27 -30.26 6.86
C LEU A 258 18.56 -29.54 6.45
N GLU A 259 18.69 -29.20 5.17
CA GLU A 259 19.83 -28.43 4.66
C GLU A 259 19.85 -27.01 5.21
N LEU A 260 18.70 -26.31 5.15
CA LEU A 260 18.55 -24.98 5.75
C LEU A 260 18.89 -25.00 7.24
N PHE A 261 18.40 -26.00 7.99
CA PHE A 261 18.66 -26.16 9.41
C PHE A 261 20.15 -26.35 9.72
N ARG A 262 20.85 -27.17 8.95
CA ARG A 262 22.30 -27.42 9.16
C ARG A 262 23.11 -26.15 8.96
N ILE A 263 22.79 -25.38 7.92
CA ILE A 263 23.45 -24.11 7.63
C ILE A 263 23.09 -23.08 8.71
N ALA A 264 21.81 -22.98 9.07
CA ALA A 264 21.35 -22.02 10.06
C ALA A 264 21.95 -22.26 11.45
N SER A 265 21.96 -23.52 11.89
CA SER A 265 22.56 -23.90 13.16
C SER A 265 24.06 -23.62 13.20
N GLN A 266 24.78 -23.90 12.11
CA GLN A 266 26.21 -23.60 11.99
C GLN A 266 26.50 -22.12 12.20
N PHE A 267 25.84 -21.22 11.46
CA PHE A 267 26.12 -19.78 11.55
C PHE A 267 25.54 -19.11 12.81
N TYR A 268 24.40 -19.60 13.32
CA TYR A 268 23.80 -19.00 14.50
C TYR A 268 24.50 -19.44 15.79
N TYR A 269 24.73 -20.74 15.98
CA TYR A 269 25.32 -21.30 17.21
C TYR A 269 26.83 -21.56 17.13
N ASN A 270 27.46 -21.28 16.00
CA ASN A 270 28.86 -21.63 15.72
C ASN A 270 29.16 -23.13 15.86
N ARG A 271 28.14 -23.99 15.64
CA ARG A 271 28.24 -25.46 15.67
C ARG A 271 27.04 -26.09 14.97
N HIS A 272 27.21 -27.31 14.47
CA HIS A 272 26.08 -28.08 13.95
C HIS A 272 25.23 -28.65 15.11
N LEU A 273 23.96 -28.26 15.18
CA LEU A 273 23.02 -28.88 16.09
C LEU A 273 22.57 -30.24 15.53
N ARG A 274 22.35 -31.21 16.42
CA ARG A 274 21.70 -32.48 16.05
C ARG A 274 20.19 -32.25 15.96
N PRO A 275 19.55 -32.54 14.82
CA PRO A 275 18.12 -32.34 14.66
C PRO A 275 17.34 -33.40 15.45
N LEU A 276 16.22 -32.97 16.04
CA LEU A 276 15.22 -33.81 16.65
C LEU A 276 14.04 -33.90 15.68
N PHE A 277 13.92 -35.06 15.04
CA PHE A 277 12.86 -35.33 14.07
C PHE A 277 11.55 -35.64 14.78
N VAL A 278 10.50 -34.90 14.43
CA VAL A 278 9.16 -35.13 14.98
C VAL A 278 8.34 -35.92 13.98
N ASN A 279 7.86 -37.09 14.41
CA ASN A 279 7.01 -37.93 13.59
C ASN A 279 5.70 -37.19 13.22
N ARG A 280 5.22 -37.41 12.00
CA ARG A 280 4.04 -36.74 11.41
C ARG A 280 2.79 -36.85 12.29
N TRP A 281 2.59 -37.99 12.94
CA TRP A 281 1.43 -38.23 13.82
C TRP A 281 1.45 -37.39 15.10
N LEU A 282 2.63 -36.99 15.59
CA LEU A 282 2.77 -36.14 16.78
C LEU A 282 2.61 -34.66 16.47
N LEU A 283 2.83 -34.25 15.21
CA LEU A 283 2.78 -32.84 14.82
C LEU A 283 1.38 -32.24 14.91
N GLY A 284 0.34 -33.00 14.57
CA GLY A 284 -1.04 -32.53 14.71
C GLY A 284 -1.38 -32.13 16.16
N PRO A 285 -1.23 -33.05 17.14
CA PRO A 285 -1.40 -32.75 18.56
C PRO A 285 -0.51 -31.60 19.06
N MET A 286 0.76 -31.54 18.62
CA MET A 286 1.68 -30.45 19.01
C MET A 286 1.22 -29.08 18.48
N ILE A 287 0.78 -29.00 17.23
CA ILE A 287 0.23 -27.77 16.64
C ILE A 287 -1.03 -27.35 17.39
N LEU A 288 -1.92 -28.29 17.72
CA LEU A 288 -3.14 -28.01 18.47
C LEU A 288 -2.84 -27.49 19.89
N GLY A 289 -1.92 -28.14 20.60
CA GLY A 289 -1.47 -27.70 21.93
C GLY A 289 -0.83 -26.31 21.89
N ARG A 290 0.05 -26.06 20.91
CA ARG A 290 0.64 -24.72 20.71
C ARG A 290 -0.42 -23.68 20.39
N ARG A 291 -1.42 -24.01 19.58
CA ARG A 291 -2.54 -23.12 19.25
C ARG A 291 -3.35 -22.76 20.48
N LEU A 292 -3.62 -23.73 21.37
CA LEU A 292 -4.30 -23.48 22.63
C LEU A 292 -3.49 -22.52 23.52
N LEU A 293 -2.19 -22.77 23.71
CA LEU A 293 -1.32 -21.88 24.47
C LEU A 293 -1.21 -20.48 23.85
N SER A 294 -1.11 -20.39 22.52
CA SER A 294 -0.92 -19.11 21.85
C SER A 294 -2.20 -18.27 21.87
N ARG A 295 -3.38 -18.89 21.84
CA ARG A 295 -4.68 -18.22 22.02
C ARG A 295 -4.81 -17.56 23.38
N LEU A 296 -4.28 -18.18 24.44
CA LEU A 296 -4.21 -17.57 25.77
C LEU A 296 -3.32 -16.32 25.80
N GLN A 297 -2.37 -16.22 24.86
CA GLN A 297 -1.47 -15.06 24.67
C GLN A 297 -1.95 -14.10 23.56
N GLY A 298 -3.15 -14.32 23.00
CA GLY A 298 -3.69 -13.50 21.91
C GLY A 298 -2.95 -13.64 20.56
N LYS A 299 -2.16 -14.70 20.37
CA LYS A 299 -1.39 -14.96 19.13
C LYS A 299 -1.91 -16.22 18.45
N GLU A 300 -2.17 -16.18 17.14
CA GLU A 300 -2.41 -17.41 16.36
C GLU A 300 -1.06 -17.91 15.79
N PRO A 301 -0.72 -19.20 15.96
CA PRO A 301 0.52 -19.75 15.41
C PRO A 301 0.45 -19.76 13.87
N PHE A 302 1.61 -19.55 13.24
CA PHE A 302 1.73 -19.64 11.77
C PHE A 302 1.47 -21.08 11.30
N GLU A 303 1.93 -22.07 12.06
CA GLU A 303 1.78 -23.48 11.70
C GLU A 303 0.30 -23.92 11.72
N GLN A 304 -0.18 -24.41 10.58
CA GLN A 304 -1.56 -24.87 10.40
C GLN A 304 -1.61 -26.40 10.23
N LEU A 305 -2.73 -27.01 10.63
CA LEU A 305 -2.91 -28.47 10.55
C LEU A 305 -2.78 -29.02 9.12
N TRP A 306 -3.21 -28.26 8.11
CA TRP A 306 -3.12 -28.67 6.71
C TRP A 306 -1.67 -28.84 6.22
N MET A 307 -0.72 -28.09 6.81
CA MET A 307 0.70 -28.16 6.45
C MET A 307 1.29 -29.54 6.71
N ALA A 308 0.71 -30.32 7.63
CA ALA A 308 1.16 -31.68 7.94
C ALA A 308 1.11 -32.63 6.73
N LYS A 309 0.26 -32.35 5.74
CA LYS A 309 0.18 -33.12 4.49
C LYS A 309 1.41 -32.95 3.60
N TYR A 310 2.07 -31.79 3.67
CA TYR A 310 3.23 -31.41 2.83
C TYR A 310 4.59 -31.71 3.50
N ILE A 311 4.57 -32.31 4.69
CA ILE A 311 5.79 -32.72 5.37
C ILE A 311 6.49 -33.80 4.55
N ASP A 312 7.81 -33.63 4.40
CA ASP A 312 8.71 -34.46 3.59
C ASP A 312 8.38 -34.48 2.08
N GLN A 313 7.43 -33.67 1.62
CA GLN A 313 7.19 -33.47 0.19
C GLN A 313 8.14 -32.45 -0.42
N ARG A 314 8.52 -32.68 -1.68
CA ARG A 314 9.47 -31.83 -2.40
C ARG A 314 8.78 -31.16 -3.58
N LEU A 315 8.93 -29.85 -3.64
CA LEU A 315 8.64 -29.06 -4.83
C LEU A 315 9.97 -28.84 -5.53
N VAL A 316 10.21 -29.49 -6.65
CA VAL A 316 11.48 -29.40 -7.40
C VAL A 316 11.17 -28.73 -8.73
N ALA A 317 11.93 -27.71 -9.10
CA ALA A 317 11.75 -27.02 -10.38
C ALA A 317 12.92 -27.29 -11.32
N ASP A 318 12.64 -27.37 -12.61
CA ASP A 318 13.60 -27.23 -13.70
C ASP A 318 13.30 -25.91 -14.42
N SER A 319 14.31 -25.03 -14.45
CA SER A 319 14.23 -23.72 -15.09
C SER A 319 15.20 -23.63 -16.28
N SER A 320 15.68 -24.76 -16.81
CA SER A 320 16.62 -24.83 -17.94
C SER A 320 16.12 -24.13 -19.18
N ARG A 321 14.86 -24.35 -19.56
CA ARG A 321 14.22 -23.66 -20.69
C ARG A 321 14.16 -22.15 -20.49
N THR A 322 13.79 -21.69 -19.29
CA THR A 322 13.82 -20.26 -18.94
C THR A 322 15.21 -19.65 -19.15
N ARG A 323 16.28 -20.35 -18.76
CA ARG A 323 17.65 -19.88 -18.97
C ARG A 323 18.05 -19.83 -20.43
N GLN A 324 17.68 -20.84 -21.22
CA GLN A 324 18.02 -20.92 -22.64
C GLN A 324 17.37 -19.78 -23.43
N ILE A 325 16.09 -19.49 -23.18
CA ILE A 325 15.33 -18.50 -23.95
C ILE A 325 15.69 -17.06 -23.52
N LEU A 326 15.72 -16.80 -22.21
CA LEU A 326 15.95 -15.45 -21.71
C LEU A 326 17.44 -15.09 -21.56
N GLY A 327 18.35 -16.07 -21.59
CA GLY A 327 19.74 -15.87 -21.19
C GLY A 327 19.89 -15.42 -19.73
N TRP A 328 18.84 -15.59 -18.93
CA TRP A 328 18.82 -15.27 -17.50
C TRP A 328 19.33 -16.48 -16.71
N LYS A 329 20.05 -16.26 -15.62
CA LYS A 329 20.39 -17.32 -14.66
C LYS A 329 20.40 -16.76 -13.23
N PRO A 330 19.98 -17.55 -12.23
CA PRO A 330 20.13 -17.17 -10.84
C PRO A 330 21.60 -16.91 -10.53
N THR A 331 21.88 -15.87 -9.75
CA THR A 331 23.25 -15.54 -9.34
C THR A 331 23.69 -16.55 -8.29
N PRO A 332 24.79 -17.33 -8.48
CA PRO A 332 25.20 -18.33 -7.49
C PRO A 332 25.49 -17.77 -6.09
N ARG A 333 25.88 -16.49 -5.99
CA ARG A 333 26.08 -15.80 -4.70
C ARG A 333 24.79 -15.48 -3.96
N LYS A 334 23.65 -15.46 -4.67
CA LYS A 334 22.31 -15.17 -4.14
C LYS A 334 21.49 -16.43 -3.86
N SER A 335 22.09 -17.63 -3.92
CA SER A 335 21.41 -18.85 -3.47
C SER A 335 21.04 -18.74 -1.99
N ILE A 336 19.89 -19.31 -1.59
CA ILE A 336 19.47 -19.29 -0.19
C ILE A 336 20.53 -19.87 0.75
N THR A 337 21.20 -20.95 0.34
CA THR A 337 22.27 -21.60 1.10
C THR A 337 23.46 -20.67 1.38
N ARG A 338 23.77 -19.76 0.47
CA ARG A 338 24.82 -18.73 0.66
C ARG A 338 24.30 -17.47 1.34
N ARG A 339 23.04 -17.10 1.15
CA ARG A 339 22.46 -15.90 1.77
C ARG A 339 22.04 -16.11 3.20
N LEU A 340 21.84 -17.36 3.67
CA LEU A 340 21.50 -17.66 5.06
C LEU A 340 22.42 -16.99 6.07
N VAL A 341 23.73 -16.84 5.78
CA VAL A 341 24.65 -16.12 6.66
C VAL A 341 24.25 -14.66 6.85
N PHE A 342 23.78 -13.97 5.81
CA PHE A 342 23.31 -12.59 5.87
C PHE A 342 21.98 -12.49 6.63
N LEU A 343 21.06 -13.42 6.41
CA LEU A 343 19.79 -13.47 7.14
C LEU A 343 20.06 -13.65 8.66
N ILE A 344 20.99 -14.54 9.01
CA ILE A 344 21.37 -14.83 10.39
C ILE A 344 22.12 -13.65 11.02
N GLU A 345 23.00 -13.00 10.27
CA GLU A 345 23.70 -11.81 10.72
C GLU A 345 22.72 -10.66 11.00
N ASN A 346 21.78 -10.40 10.08
CA ASN A 346 20.75 -9.38 10.28
C ASN A 346 19.87 -9.68 11.50
N MET A 347 19.52 -10.96 11.71
CA MET A 347 18.77 -11.41 12.88
C MET A 347 19.57 -11.27 14.18
N LYS A 348 20.89 -11.49 14.18
CA LYS A 348 21.75 -11.30 15.36
C LYS A 348 21.98 -9.83 15.67
N ARG A 349 22.26 -9.02 14.64
CA ARG A 349 22.61 -7.61 14.76
C ARG A 349 21.40 -6.76 15.19
N ASN A 350 20.22 -7.01 14.61
CA ASN A 350 19.01 -6.24 14.89
C ASN A 350 17.78 -7.15 15.06
N PRO A 351 17.69 -7.91 16.16
CA PRO A 351 16.66 -8.95 16.33
C PRO A 351 15.23 -8.39 16.32
N GLU A 352 15.00 -7.23 16.91
CA GLU A 352 13.67 -6.61 16.94
C GLU A 352 13.25 -6.07 15.57
N LEU A 353 14.16 -5.37 14.88
CA LEU A 353 13.90 -4.87 13.53
C LEU A 353 13.61 -6.03 12.57
N TRP A 354 14.42 -7.09 12.64
CA TRP A 354 14.23 -8.31 11.87
C TRP A 354 12.86 -8.94 12.09
N ARG A 355 12.46 -9.09 13.36
CA ARG A 355 11.17 -9.64 13.78
C ARG A 355 10.03 -8.77 13.26
N ASN A 356 10.07 -7.46 13.51
CA ASN A 356 9.04 -6.51 13.10
C ASN A 356 8.86 -6.51 11.59
N TRP A 357 9.95 -6.55 10.83
CA TRP A 357 9.92 -6.57 9.37
C TRP A 357 9.22 -7.82 8.81
N ASN A 358 9.56 -9.00 9.34
CA ASN A 358 8.98 -10.26 8.88
C ASN A 358 7.55 -10.48 9.40
N GLU A 359 7.24 -10.06 10.62
CA GLU A 359 5.87 -10.10 11.17
C GLU A 359 4.94 -9.14 10.43
N ALA A 360 5.43 -8.00 9.93
CA ALA A 360 4.64 -7.12 9.07
C ALA A 360 4.19 -7.82 7.77
N MET A 361 4.95 -8.79 7.25
CA MET A 361 4.56 -9.60 6.08
C MET A 361 3.50 -10.67 6.43
N LEU A 362 3.36 -11.04 7.70
CA LEU A 362 2.33 -11.97 8.18
C LEU A 362 0.97 -11.29 8.42
N ARG A 363 0.95 -9.97 8.65
CA ARG A 363 -0.28 -9.23 8.95
C ARG A 363 -1.19 -9.17 7.71
N LYS A 364 -2.43 -9.66 7.88
CA LYS A 364 -3.46 -9.71 6.85
C LYS A 364 -3.82 -8.30 6.39
N ALA A 365 -3.53 -7.98 5.12
CA ALA A 365 -3.77 -6.67 4.53
C ALA A 365 -5.06 -6.62 3.67
N ALA A 366 -6.05 -7.46 3.99
CA ALA A 366 -7.32 -7.49 3.27
C ALA A 366 -8.24 -6.34 3.72
N ASP A 367 -8.40 -6.14 5.04
CA ASP A 367 -9.32 -5.14 5.58
C ASP A 367 -8.64 -3.79 5.78
N ARG A 368 -9.15 -2.76 5.08
CA ARG A 368 -8.65 -1.38 5.16
C ARG A 368 -9.79 -0.44 5.54
N PRO A 369 -10.04 -0.27 6.85
CA PRO A 369 -11.13 0.57 7.32
C PRO A 369 -11.04 2.00 6.78
N HIS A 370 -9.84 2.59 6.72
CA HIS A 370 -9.65 3.93 6.17
C HIS A 370 -10.06 4.10 4.70
N LEU A 371 -9.84 3.10 3.83
CA LEU A 371 -10.27 3.18 2.42
C LEU A 371 -11.78 3.03 2.30
N ALA A 372 -12.37 2.09 3.04
CA ALA A 372 -13.83 1.95 3.09
C ALA A 372 -14.51 3.21 3.66
N LEU A 373 -13.84 3.89 4.60
CA LEU A 373 -14.30 5.16 5.16
C LEU A 373 -14.13 6.31 4.15
N HIS A 374 -13.01 6.38 3.44
CA HIS A 374 -12.83 7.32 2.35
C HIS A 374 -13.87 7.11 1.24
N GLU A 375 -14.09 5.87 0.81
CA GLU A 375 -15.16 5.51 -0.14
C GLU A 375 -16.52 5.88 0.42
N LEU A 376 -16.83 5.68 1.71
CA LEU A 376 -18.10 6.16 2.28
C LEU A 376 -18.24 7.68 2.22
N LEU A 377 -17.15 8.42 2.39
CA LEU A 377 -17.11 9.88 2.30
C LEU A 377 -17.19 10.38 0.84
N CYS A 378 -16.72 9.59 -0.13
CA CYS A 378 -16.73 9.93 -1.56
C CYS A 378 -17.93 9.36 -2.37
N ASP A 379 -18.35 8.11 -2.11
CA ASP A 379 -19.38 7.34 -2.84
C ASP A 379 -20.77 7.94 -2.70
N THR A 380 -21.01 8.69 -1.63
CA THR A 380 -22.06 9.69 -1.71
C THR A 380 -21.54 10.81 -2.58
N LEU A 381 -21.82 10.70 -3.90
CA LEU A 381 -21.66 11.64 -5.03
C LEU A 381 -21.13 13.03 -4.64
N ASP A 382 -20.38 13.72 -5.51
CA ASP A 382 -20.02 15.15 -5.33
C ASP A 382 -21.18 16.02 -4.76
N ALA A 383 -22.44 15.67 -5.06
CA ALA A 383 -23.65 16.20 -4.43
C ALA A 383 -23.73 16.10 -2.89
N ALA A 384 -23.28 15.02 -2.24
CA ALA A 384 -23.29 14.89 -0.80
C ALA A 384 -22.12 15.59 -0.12
N ARG A 385 -20.94 15.70 -0.74
CA ARG A 385 -19.91 16.66 -0.29
C ARG A 385 -20.54 18.05 -0.25
N ASP A 386 -21.18 18.43 -1.34
CA ASP A 386 -21.78 19.76 -1.48
C ASP A 386 -22.99 19.91 -0.55
N THR A 387 -23.76 18.85 -0.31
CA THR A 387 -24.87 18.82 0.67
C THR A 387 -24.36 18.91 2.10
N VAL A 388 -23.30 18.21 2.46
CA VAL A 388 -22.68 18.24 3.79
C VAL A 388 -22.07 19.61 4.04
N VAL A 389 -21.33 20.16 3.09
CA VAL A 389 -20.74 21.50 3.15
C VAL A 389 -21.85 22.56 3.20
N HIS A 390 -22.89 22.47 2.36
CA HIS A 390 -24.03 23.38 2.41
C HIS A 390 -24.82 23.27 3.71
N ALA A 391 -25.03 22.05 4.24
CA ALA A 391 -25.73 21.82 5.49
C ALA A 391 -24.94 22.37 6.68
N LEU A 392 -23.62 22.11 6.72
CA LEU A 392 -22.69 22.69 7.69
C LEU A 392 -22.73 24.22 7.62
N THR A 393 -22.55 24.79 6.43
CA THR A 393 -22.56 26.24 6.21
C THR A 393 -23.90 26.84 6.60
N ALA A 394 -25.03 26.23 6.21
CA ALA A 394 -26.36 26.69 6.58
C ALA A 394 -26.62 26.58 8.09
N GLN A 395 -26.20 25.49 8.73
CA GLN A 395 -26.40 25.25 10.16
C GLN A 395 -25.54 26.17 11.03
N LEU A 396 -24.30 26.45 10.62
CA LEU A 396 -23.38 27.38 11.29
C LEU A 396 -23.81 28.84 11.14
N LEU A 397 -24.33 29.22 9.98
CA LEU A 397 -24.78 30.59 9.72
C LEU A 397 -26.15 30.92 10.34
N SER A 398 -26.94 29.92 10.76
CA SER A 398 -28.35 30.12 11.15
C SER A 398 -28.71 29.93 12.63
N ARG A 399 -27.80 29.47 13.52
CA ARG A 399 -28.20 29.13 14.91
C ARG A 399 -27.16 29.44 15.99
N ASP A 400 -27.47 30.41 16.85
CA ASP A 400 -26.76 30.67 18.12
C ASP A 400 -26.75 29.46 19.08
N ALA A 401 -27.73 28.55 18.97
CA ALA A 401 -27.80 27.33 19.79
C ALA A 401 -26.71 26.30 19.45
N VAL A 402 -26.28 26.22 18.19
CA VAL A 402 -25.22 25.31 17.74
C VAL A 402 -23.86 25.76 18.26
N ILE A 403 -23.68 27.09 18.39
CA ILE A 403 -22.51 27.70 19.04
C ILE A 403 -22.39 27.20 20.48
N ALA A 404 -23.48 27.20 21.23
CA ALA A 404 -23.49 26.77 22.63
C ALA A 404 -23.18 25.28 22.80
N GLU A 405 -23.72 24.42 21.94
CA GLU A 405 -23.54 22.97 22.01
C GLU A 405 -22.11 22.53 21.63
N ILE A 406 -21.55 23.11 20.57
CA ILE A 406 -20.17 22.81 20.11
C ILE A 406 -19.14 23.36 21.11
N THR A 407 -19.35 24.57 21.64
CA THR A 407 -18.45 25.17 22.64
C THR A 407 -18.44 24.37 23.95
N ALA A 408 -19.54 23.68 24.29
CA ALA A 408 -19.63 22.82 25.46
C ALA A 408 -18.89 21.47 25.31
N GLN A 409 -18.62 21.03 24.07
CA GLN A 409 -17.99 19.74 23.77
C GLN A 409 -16.50 19.83 23.43
N SER A 410 -15.94 21.04 23.24
CA SER A 410 -14.51 21.22 22.93
C SER A 410 -13.63 21.02 24.17
N LEU A 411 -12.50 20.33 24.01
CA LEU A 411 -11.50 20.06 25.05
C LEU A 411 -10.77 21.31 25.60
N ASP A 412 -10.94 22.48 24.99
CA ASP A 412 -10.39 23.76 25.45
C ASP A 412 -11.33 24.47 26.43
N ALA A 413 -11.34 23.99 27.67
CA ALA A 413 -12.05 24.66 28.77
C ALA A 413 -11.46 26.06 29.13
N GLU A 414 -10.27 26.42 28.61
CA GLU A 414 -9.56 27.64 28.99
C GLU A 414 -9.83 28.86 28.08
N GLN A 415 -10.41 28.71 26.88
CA GLN A 415 -10.72 29.86 25.99
C GLN A 415 -12.10 29.83 25.27
N PRO A 416 -13.23 29.81 26.00
CA PRO A 416 -14.57 29.82 25.41
C PRO A 416 -14.90 31.06 24.54
N GLN A 417 -14.21 32.19 24.75
CA GLN A 417 -14.39 33.41 23.94
C GLN A 417 -13.90 33.25 22.50
N GLY A 418 -12.97 32.33 22.25
CA GLY A 418 -12.42 32.09 20.93
C GLY A 418 -13.42 31.48 19.95
N TYR A 419 -14.15 30.44 20.35
CA TYR A 419 -15.14 29.77 19.48
C TYR A 419 -16.27 30.71 19.04
N ALA A 420 -16.80 31.53 19.96
CA ALA A 420 -17.80 32.54 19.65
C ALA A 420 -17.26 33.66 18.73
N SER A 421 -15.96 33.98 18.79
CA SER A 421 -15.33 34.94 17.86
C SER A 421 -15.18 34.38 16.45
N CYS A 422 -14.82 33.10 16.31
CA CYS A 422 -14.69 32.44 15.01
C CYS A 422 -16.03 32.27 14.30
N ILE A 423 -17.08 31.88 15.03
CA ILE A 423 -18.40 31.70 14.42
C ILE A 423 -18.98 33.04 13.97
N ARG A 424 -18.78 34.12 14.73
CA ARG A 424 -19.11 35.49 14.27
C ARG A 424 -18.31 35.90 13.03
N ALA A 425 -17.06 35.48 12.94
CA ALA A 425 -16.23 35.72 11.78
C ALA A 425 -16.72 34.95 10.52
N LEU A 426 -17.18 33.70 10.69
CA LEU A 426 -17.83 32.92 9.63
C LEU A 426 -19.19 33.54 9.21
N GLN A 427 -19.98 34.03 10.18
CA GLN A 427 -21.25 34.72 9.92
C GLN A 427 -21.07 36.04 9.15
N ALA A 428 -19.90 36.69 9.29
CA ALA A 428 -19.55 37.90 8.57
C ALA A 428 -19.00 37.62 7.15
N MET A 429 -18.65 36.38 6.82
CA MET A 429 -18.21 36.00 5.47
C MET A 429 -19.42 35.93 4.51
N ASP A 430 -19.17 36.23 3.23
CA ASP A 430 -20.15 35.90 2.20
C ASP A 430 -20.36 34.38 2.12
N ARG A 431 -21.59 33.97 1.87
CA ARG A 431 -21.99 32.55 1.89
C ARG A 431 -21.25 31.72 0.85
N SER A 432 -20.96 32.31 -0.31
CA SER A 432 -20.19 31.67 -1.38
C SER A 432 -18.75 31.33 -0.94
N VAL A 433 -18.14 32.23 -0.19
CA VAL A 433 -16.76 32.16 0.29
C VAL A 433 -16.64 31.16 1.45
N ALA A 434 -17.63 31.18 2.36
CA ALA A 434 -17.73 30.18 3.42
C ALA A 434 -17.86 28.76 2.84
N ASP A 435 -18.71 28.57 1.83
CA ASP A 435 -18.90 27.27 1.16
C ASP A 435 -17.58 26.74 0.57
N SER A 436 -16.85 27.58 -0.17
CA SER A 436 -15.56 27.18 -0.73
C SER A 436 -14.50 26.90 0.34
N PHE A 437 -14.48 27.66 1.44
CA PHE A 437 -13.56 27.41 2.55
C PHE A 437 -13.84 26.06 3.24
N PHE A 438 -15.11 25.77 3.55
CA PHE A 438 -15.51 24.48 4.13
C PHE A 438 -15.28 23.32 3.16
N ARG A 439 -15.53 23.52 1.86
CA ARG A 439 -15.25 22.53 0.81
C ARG A 439 -13.76 22.17 0.78
N LEU A 440 -12.88 23.16 0.85
CA LEU A 440 -11.43 22.94 0.88
C LEU A 440 -11.00 22.13 2.10
N LEU A 441 -11.42 22.53 3.31
CA LEU A 441 -11.09 21.82 4.54
C LEU A 441 -11.60 20.38 4.52
N TYR A 442 -12.82 20.17 3.99
CA TYR A 442 -13.40 18.85 3.80
C TYR A 442 -12.59 17.99 2.83
N GLN A 443 -12.22 18.52 1.67
CA GLN A 443 -11.38 17.81 0.69
C GLN A 443 -10.03 17.40 1.28
N LEU A 444 -9.45 18.25 2.12
CA LEU A 444 -8.16 18.01 2.75
C LEU A 444 -8.26 16.86 3.79
N ILE A 445 -9.30 16.85 4.62
CA ILE A 445 -9.61 15.73 5.53
C ILE A 445 -9.77 14.43 4.73
N VAL A 446 -10.63 14.43 3.71
CA VAL A 446 -10.92 13.25 2.88
C VAL A 446 -9.65 12.72 2.19
N THR A 447 -8.76 13.60 1.76
CA THR A 447 -7.48 13.25 1.11
C THR A 447 -6.49 12.65 2.08
N VAL A 448 -6.36 13.20 3.29
CA VAL A 448 -5.49 12.67 4.35
C VAL A 448 -6.00 11.31 4.82
N MET A 449 -7.31 11.12 4.93
CA MET A 449 -7.93 9.83 5.25
C MET A 449 -7.65 8.77 4.18
N ARG A 450 -7.69 9.15 2.89
CA ARG A 450 -7.37 8.27 1.77
C ARG A 450 -5.92 7.78 1.79
N THR A 451 -5.00 8.72 1.97
CA THR A 451 -3.56 8.49 1.78
C THR A 451 -2.87 7.96 3.02
N ARG A 452 -3.51 8.11 4.20
CA ARG A 452 -2.90 7.99 5.54
C ARG A 452 -1.66 8.88 5.74
N ASN A 453 -1.41 9.80 4.82
CA ASN A 453 -0.29 10.72 4.88
C ASN A 453 -0.66 11.86 5.83
N ARG A 454 -0.55 11.59 7.14
CA ARG A 454 -0.72 12.62 8.18
C ARG A 454 0.33 13.75 8.04
N PRO A 455 1.58 13.51 7.59
CA PRO A 455 2.51 14.58 7.24
C PRO A 455 2.02 15.54 6.15
N MET A 456 1.13 15.10 5.25
CA MET A 456 0.52 15.97 4.23
C MET A 456 -0.25 17.13 4.87
N MET A 457 -0.93 16.90 6.00
CA MET A 457 -1.52 17.98 6.80
C MET A 457 -0.46 19.03 7.16
N GLN A 458 0.77 18.64 7.46
CA GLN A 458 1.84 19.58 7.84
C GLN A 458 2.23 20.49 6.68
N GLN A 459 2.23 20.00 5.44
CA GLN A 459 2.57 20.80 4.26
C GLN A 459 1.50 21.87 3.99
N TYR A 460 0.23 21.55 4.20
CA TYR A 460 -0.87 22.49 4.01
C TYR A 460 -1.22 23.30 5.25
N ALA A 461 -0.82 22.85 6.45
CA ALA A 461 -1.13 23.52 7.72
C ALA A 461 -0.60 24.95 7.75
N HIS A 462 0.58 25.21 7.17
CA HIS A 462 1.10 26.57 7.04
C HIS A 462 0.13 27.44 6.22
N THR A 463 -0.23 26.99 5.02
CA THR A 463 -1.15 27.72 4.14
C THR A 463 -2.51 27.91 4.80
N ILE A 464 -3.11 26.85 5.37
CA ILE A 464 -4.41 26.89 6.05
C ILE A 464 -4.41 27.77 7.31
N ALA A 465 -3.31 27.80 8.07
CA ALA A 465 -3.19 28.65 9.26
C ALA A 465 -3.08 30.13 8.88
N PHE A 466 -2.30 30.43 7.85
CA PHE A 466 -1.96 31.80 7.48
C PHE A 466 -3.01 32.48 6.58
N LEU A 467 -3.76 31.73 5.76
CA LEU A 467 -4.76 32.30 4.85
C LEU A 467 -5.84 33.13 5.57
N PRO A 468 -6.51 32.60 6.62
CA PRO A 468 -7.50 33.37 7.36
C PRO A 468 -6.88 34.60 8.04
N MET A 469 -5.66 34.48 8.54
CA MET A 469 -4.95 35.57 9.23
C MET A 469 -4.61 36.71 8.28
N HIS A 470 -4.14 36.41 7.05
CA HIS A 470 -3.89 37.41 6.01
C HIS A 470 -5.16 38.10 5.49
N ALA A 471 -6.31 37.46 5.66
CA ALA A 471 -7.62 38.01 5.36
C ALA A 471 -8.30 38.63 6.59
N GLY A 472 -7.58 38.95 7.67
CA GLY A 472 -8.09 39.68 8.82
C GLY A 472 -9.01 38.87 9.75
N PHE A 473 -9.07 37.55 9.61
CA PHE A 473 -9.87 36.68 10.48
C PHE A 473 -9.12 36.29 11.76
N ALA A 474 -9.88 35.99 12.82
CA ALA A 474 -9.35 35.62 14.13
C ALA A 474 -8.48 34.35 14.08
N ASN A 475 -7.41 34.32 14.88
CA ASN A 475 -6.56 33.15 15.06
C ASN A 475 -7.39 31.93 15.49
N GLY A 476 -7.15 30.79 14.84
CA GLY A 476 -7.85 29.53 15.13
C GLY A 476 -9.14 29.32 14.34
N LEU A 477 -9.47 30.16 13.34
CA LEU A 477 -10.63 29.92 12.48
C LEU A 477 -10.58 28.54 11.81
N ALA A 478 -9.45 28.22 11.19
CA ALA A 478 -9.30 26.95 10.48
C ALA A 478 -9.30 25.73 11.40
N SER A 479 -8.63 25.81 12.56
CA SER A 479 -8.62 24.69 13.52
C SER A 479 -10.02 24.43 14.07
N ARG A 480 -10.76 25.47 14.44
CA ARG A 480 -12.14 25.34 14.92
C ARG A 480 -13.10 24.88 13.84
N SER A 481 -12.96 25.36 12.60
CA SER A 481 -13.76 24.86 11.47
C SER A 481 -13.51 23.37 11.21
N LEU A 482 -12.26 22.90 11.32
CA LEU A 482 -11.94 21.48 11.19
C LEU A 482 -12.57 20.63 12.29
N PHE A 483 -12.56 21.11 13.54
CA PHE A 483 -13.24 20.43 14.65
C PHE A 483 -14.73 20.24 14.35
N ILE A 484 -15.40 21.30 13.89
CA ILE A 484 -16.83 21.29 13.57
C ILE A 484 -17.13 20.31 12.42
N ILE A 485 -16.30 20.31 11.36
CA ILE A 485 -16.45 19.36 10.26
C ILE A 485 -16.34 17.92 10.79
N GLY A 486 -15.42 17.66 11.73
CA GLY A 486 -15.23 16.35 12.34
C GLY A 486 -16.42 15.83 13.11
N GLU A 487 -16.91 16.62 14.06
CA GLU A 487 -18.08 16.28 14.86
C GLU A 487 -19.30 16.03 13.96
N TYR A 488 -19.51 16.89 12.97
CA TYR A 488 -20.59 16.71 12.01
C TYR A 488 -20.45 15.44 11.18
N LEU A 489 -19.25 15.13 10.69
CA LEU A 489 -18.97 13.91 9.94
C LEU A 489 -19.26 12.66 10.77
N VAL A 490 -18.79 12.62 12.01
CA VAL A 490 -19.04 11.48 12.91
C VAL A 490 -20.54 11.33 13.17
N GLN A 491 -21.25 12.41 13.48
CA GLN A 491 -22.69 12.39 13.77
C GLN A 491 -23.53 12.02 12.53
N HIS A 492 -23.24 12.61 11.38
CA HIS A 492 -23.99 12.41 10.13
C HIS A 492 -23.87 10.97 9.61
N TYR A 493 -22.67 10.38 9.71
CA TYR A 493 -22.42 9.03 9.18
C TYR A 493 -22.70 7.91 10.20
N ARG A 494 -22.86 8.22 11.50
CA ARG A 494 -23.13 7.24 12.58
C ARG A 494 -24.33 6.32 12.33
N GLY A 495 -25.35 6.81 11.63
CA GLY A 495 -26.56 6.05 11.31
C GLY A 495 -26.44 5.12 10.11
N ARG A 496 -25.33 5.16 9.36
CA ARG A 496 -25.19 4.39 8.11
C ARG A 496 -24.69 2.97 8.37
N PRO A 497 -25.28 1.93 7.75
CA PRO A 497 -24.89 0.54 7.96
C PRO A 497 -23.39 0.27 7.73
N LYS A 498 -22.79 0.86 6.68
CA LYS A 498 -21.34 0.72 6.40
C LYS A 498 -20.47 1.35 7.49
N PHE A 499 -20.89 2.48 8.06
CA PHE A 499 -20.16 3.16 9.15
C PHE A 499 -20.29 2.40 10.48
N GLN A 500 -21.49 1.88 10.77
CA GLN A 500 -21.78 1.12 11.99
C GLN A 500 -20.94 -0.17 12.11
N GLN A 501 -20.63 -0.80 10.99
CA GLN A 501 -19.74 -1.96 10.93
C GLN A 501 -18.28 -1.61 11.28
N MET A 502 -17.93 -0.32 11.32
CA MET A 502 -16.57 0.20 11.47
C MET A 502 -16.37 1.07 12.73
N THR A 503 -17.43 1.32 13.51
CA THR A 503 -17.57 2.45 14.46
C THR A 503 -16.43 2.68 15.46
N PRO A 504 -15.78 1.68 16.10
CA PRO A 504 -14.66 2.01 16.97
C PRO A 504 -13.47 2.59 16.18
N LEU A 505 -13.19 2.03 15.00
CA LEU A 505 -12.09 2.46 14.15
C LEU A 505 -12.43 3.71 13.35
N ALA A 506 -13.66 3.85 12.86
CA ALA A 506 -14.06 4.98 12.02
C ALA A 506 -14.08 6.29 12.79
N ASP A 507 -14.64 6.29 14.00
CA ASP A 507 -14.63 7.44 14.91
C ASP A 507 -13.16 7.81 15.24
N ASP A 508 -12.33 6.83 15.61
CA ASP A 508 -10.89 7.04 15.86
C ASP A 508 -10.15 7.61 14.64
N TYR A 509 -10.43 7.14 13.42
CA TYR A 509 -9.74 7.64 12.22
C TYR A 509 -10.11 9.09 11.89
N ILE A 510 -11.38 9.47 11.98
CA ILE A 510 -11.82 10.86 11.71
C ILE A 510 -11.28 11.77 12.82
N SER A 511 -11.57 11.44 14.07
CA SER A 511 -11.19 12.26 15.22
C SER A 511 -9.67 12.41 15.33
N MET A 512 -8.88 11.35 15.16
CA MET A 512 -7.42 11.44 15.22
C MET A 512 -6.85 12.29 14.08
N THR A 513 -7.41 12.19 12.86
CA THR A 513 -6.96 13.00 11.72
C THR A 513 -7.23 14.48 11.98
N ILE A 514 -8.37 14.80 12.55
CA ILE A 514 -8.80 16.18 12.82
C ILE A 514 -8.03 16.79 13.98
N HIS A 515 -7.86 16.08 15.10
CA HIS A 515 -7.06 16.59 16.22
C HIS A 515 -5.60 16.83 15.82
N MET A 516 -4.98 15.91 15.06
CA MET A 516 -3.62 16.14 14.56
C MET A 516 -3.54 17.31 13.56
N ALA A 517 -4.58 17.53 12.76
CA ALA A 517 -4.66 18.67 11.86
C ALA A 517 -4.76 20.00 12.61
N ILE A 518 -5.61 20.04 13.64
CA ILE A 518 -5.82 21.19 14.54
C ILE A 518 -4.52 21.58 15.23
N ASP A 519 -3.92 20.61 15.94
CA ASP A 519 -2.68 20.79 16.69
C ASP A 519 -1.57 21.33 15.79
N ARG A 520 -1.47 20.78 14.57
CA ARG A 520 -0.46 21.23 13.60
C ARG A 520 -0.70 22.64 13.05
N ILE A 521 -1.94 23.04 12.84
CA ILE A 521 -2.31 24.38 12.40
C ILE A 521 -2.00 25.40 13.51
N GLU A 522 -2.28 25.03 14.76
CA GLU A 522 -2.02 25.85 15.94
C GLU A 522 -0.52 26.01 16.19
N ASP A 523 0.27 24.93 16.12
CA ASP A 523 1.73 24.96 16.11
C ASP A 523 2.29 25.98 15.10
N GLN A 524 1.80 25.95 13.86
CA GLN A 524 2.26 26.86 12.82
C GLN A 524 1.86 28.31 13.11
N ALA A 525 0.65 28.54 13.62
CA ALA A 525 0.20 29.86 14.03
C ALA A 525 1.00 30.40 15.23
N GLU A 526 1.46 29.54 16.14
CA GLU A 526 2.35 29.94 17.25
C GLU A 526 3.76 30.26 16.78
N LEU A 527 4.35 29.43 15.91
CA LEU A 527 5.65 29.72 15.29
C LEU A 527 5.63 31.04 14.53
N ALA A 528 4.54 31.33 13.81
CA ALA A 528 4.33 32.62 13.14
C ALA A 528 4.35 33.81 14.10
N LYS A 529 3.71 33.66 15.27
CA LYS A 529 3.71 34.70 16.33
C LYS A 529 5.09 35.00 16.86
N LEU A 530 5.92 33.97 17.00
CA LEU A 530 7.29 34.11 17.47
C LEU A 530 8.20 34.75 16.40
N GLN A 531 7.96 34.45 15.12
CA GLN A 531 8.82 34.92 14.02
C GLN A 531 8.52 36.34 13.56
N SER A 532 7.27 36.81 13.63
CA SER A 532 6.92 38.17 13.21
C SER A 532 5.80 38.80 14.05
N PRO A 533 6.13 39.32 15.26
CA PRO A 533 5.15 39.94 16.15
C PRO A 533 4.49 41.19 15.54
N ILE A 534 5.23 41.91 14.71
CA ILE A 534 4.79 43.17 14.08
C ILE A 534 3.72 42.90 13.01
N LEU A 535 3.92 41.87 12.18
CA LEU A 535 2.96 41.48 11.15
C LEU A 535 1.60 41.09 11.75
N LEU A 536 1.61 40.40 12.90
CA LEU A 536 0.39 40.03 13.62
C LEU A 536 -0.35 41.23 14.22
N GLU A 537 0.38 42.22 14.71
CA GLU A 537 -0.19 43.46 15.23
C GLU A 537 -0.82 44.29 14.10
N GLU A 538 -0.21 44.29 12.91
CA GLU A 538 -0.77 44.91 11.70
C GLU A 538 -2.02 44.16 11.18
N LEU A 539 -1.98 42.82 11.13
CA LEU A 539 -3.11 42.00 10.70
C LEU A 539 -4.31 42.10 11.65
N ARG A 540 -4.09 42.21 12.97
CA ARG A 540 -5.15 42.45 13.97
C ARG A 540 -5.84 43.81 13.79
N ARG A 541 -5.13 44.79 13.24
CA ARG A 541 -5.66 46.14 12.99
C ARG A 541 -6.34 46.26 11.62
N MET A 542 -6.19 45.26 10.75
CA MET A 542 -6.93 45.23 9.48
C MET A 542 -8.40 44.94 9.75
N PRO A 543 -9.33 45.78 9.25
CA PRO A 543 -10.75 45.41 9.25
C PRO A 543 -10.93 44.14 8.42
N PRO A 544 -11.92 43.28 8.76
CA PRO A 544 -12.26 42.14 7.90
C PRO A 544 -12.52 42.66 6.49
N PRO A 545 -11.94 42.04 5.45
CA PRO A 545 -11.94 42.58 4.11
C PRO A 545 -13.37 42.73 3.61
N ALA A 546 -13.73 43.94 3.19
CA ALA A 546 -15.02 44.22 2.58
C ALA A 546 -15.17 43.60 1.17
N ASP A 547 -14.07 43.06 0.59
CA ASP A 547 -14.02 42.47 -0.74
C ASP A 547 -13.31 41.10 -0.69
N ASN A 548 -14.06 40.04 -0.99
CA ASN A 548 -13.67 38.64 -0.85
C ASN A 548 -12.71 38.13 -1.94
N ARG A 549 -12.39 38.95 -2.94
CA ARG A 549 -11.53 38.59 -4.09
C ARG A 549 -10.15 38.03 -3.71
N ARG A 550 -9.58 38.47 -2.58
CA ARG A 550 -8.30 37.92 -2.09
C ARG A 550 -8.47 36.50 -1.55
N LEU A 551 -9.57 36.19 -0.86
CA LEU A 551 -9.82 34.85 -0.34
C LEU A 551 -10.17 33.88 -1.48
N GLU A 552 -10.99 34.31 -2.44
CA GLU A 552 -11.35 33.53 -3.64
C GLU A 552 -10.12 33.08 -4.44
N LYS A 553 -9.15 33.98 -4.64
CA LYS A 553 -7.93 33.66 -5.40
C LYS A 553 -7.07 32.60 -4.70
N VAL A 554 -7.00 32.63 -3.38
CA VAL A 554 -6.17 31.68 -2.63
C VAL A 554 -6.91 30.37 -2.39
N ILE A 555 -8.25 30.39 -2.26
CA ILE A 555 -9.10 29.20 -2.31
C ILE A 555 -8.91 28.46 -3.63
N ALA A 556 -8.97 29.16 -4.77
CA ALA A 556 -8.74 28.56 -6.08
C ALA A 556 -7.34 27.91 -6.19
N GLN A 557 -6.30 28.57 -5.67
CA GLN A 557 -4.95 28.00 -5.61
C GLN A 557 -4.87 26.74 -4.75
N LEU A 558 -5.61 26.69 -3.64
CA LEU A 558 -5.64 25.54 -2.74
C LEU A 558 -6.50 24.39 -3.29
N GLU A 559 -7.58 24.69 -4.00
CA GLU A 559 -8.37 23.69 -4.72
C GLU A 559 -7.54 23.02 -5.80
N ASP A 560 -6.78 23.79 -6.59
CA ASP A 560 -5.82 23.25 -7.56
C ASP A 560 -4.80 22.33 -6.86
N LEU A 561 -4.22 22.76 -5.73
CA LEU A 561 -3.27 21.97 -4.95
C LEU A 561 -3.87 20.69 -4.36
N CYS A 562 -5.11 20.73 -3.85
CA CYS A 562 -5.84 19.57 -3.38
C CYS A 562 -6.13 18.59 -4.52
N ASN A 563 -6.48 19.11 -5.70
CA ASN A 563 -6.72 18.29 -6.90
C ASN A 563 -5.43 17.62 -7.40
N GLU A 564 -4.28 18.30 -7.38
CA GLU A 564 -2.95 17.74 -7.68
C GLU A 564 -2.53 16.65 -6.67
N ALA A 565 -2.78 16.91 -5.38
CA ALA A 565 -2.60 15.94 -4.29
C ALA A 565 -3.47 14.69 -4.46
N ILE A 566 -4.75 14.86 -4.78
CA ILE A 566 -5.69 13.78 -5.11
C ILE A 566 -5.24 13.05 -6.38
N ALA A 567 -4.60 13.76 -7.32
CA ALA A 567 -4.01 13.20 -8.52
C ALA A 567 -2.72 12.40 -8.25
N GLY A 568 -2.10 12.56 -7.08
CA GLY A 568 -0.91 11.82 -6.66
C GLY A 568 0.41 12.48 -7.05
N GLN A 569 0.41 13.78 -7.35
CA GLN A 569 1.62 14.58 -7.58
C GLN A 569 2.23 15.02 -6.24
N SER A 570 3.56 14.99 -6.12
CA SER A 570 4.26 15.50 -4.95
C SER A 570 4.48 17.01 -5.10
N TRP A 571 3.87 17.81 -4.23
CA TRP A 571 4.09 19.26 -4.22
C TRP A 571 5.12 19.67 -3.17
N THR A 572 5.95 20.66 -3.51
CA THR A 572 6.78 21.42 -2.56
C THR A 572 6.35 22.87 -2.61
N SER A 573 6.16 23.47 -1.43
CA SER A 573 5.58 24.82 -1.34
C SER A 573 6.48 25.89 -1.96
N PRO A 574 5.98 26.75 -2.86
CA PRO A 574 6.68 27.94 -3.30
C PRO A 574 6.93 28.93 -2.15
N LEU A 575 6.12 28.88 -1.08
CA LEU A 575 6.28 29.74 0.11
C LEU A 575 7.38 29.26 1.06
N VAL A 576 8.06 28.14 0.77
CA VAL A 576 9.21 27.65 1.56
C VAL A 576 10.54 28.16 0.97
N LYS A 577 10.50 28.99 -0.09
CA LYS A 577 11.69 29.60 -0.72
C LYS A 577 11.88 31.10 -0.45
N GLU A 578 10.97 31.73 0.28
CA GLU A 578 11.14 33.05 0.88
C GLU A 578 11.09 32.91 2.40
#